data_AF-A0A5J4R859-F1
#
_entry.id   AF-A0A5J4R859-F1
#
_cell.length_a   1.000
_cell.length_b   1.000
_cell.length_c   1.000
_cell.angle_alpha   90.00
_cell.angle_beta   90.00
_cell.angle_gamma   90.00
#
_symmetry.space_group_name_H-M   'P 1'
#
loop_
_entity.id
_entity.type
_entity.pdbx_description
1 polymer ?
#
loop_
_entity_poly.entity_id
_entity_poly.type
_entity_poly.pdbx_seq_one_letter_code
_entity_poly.pdbx_strand_id
1 'polypeptide(L)' 'EMYLKELLKKRKDLYRRYRDMTIFALIGIYFISVVDAYVDAEISDFDISPDLSFRIAPNVINDMHFSGNVLGLQCNFTF' A
#
# COMPACT_ATOMS: atom_id res chain seq x y z
N GLU A 1 2.26 46.86 -16.49
CA GLU A 1 1.00 46.50 -15.79
C GLU A 1 0.21 45.35 -16.42
N MET A 2 -0.44 45.50 -17.58
CA MET A 2 -1.42 44.50 -18.08
C MET A 2 -0.80 43.13 -18.46
N TYR A 3 0.36 43.14 -19.13
CA TYR A 3 1.07 41.93 -19.56
C TYR A 3 1.44 40.99 -18.41
N LEU A 4 1.90 41.55 -17.28
CA LEU A 4 2.32 40.77 -16.11
C LEU A 4 1.12 40.08 -15.45
N LYS A 5 -0.04 40.75 -15.42
CA LYS A 5 -1.28 40.18 -14.87
C LYS A 5 -1.79 39.01 -15.72
N GLU A 6 -1.74 39.12 -17.04
CA GLU A 6 -2.13 38.03 -17.94
C GLU A 6 -1.20 36.82 -17.83
N LEU A 7 0.11 37.07 -17.73
CA LEU A 7 1.09 36.00 -17.59
C LEU A 7 0.92 35.23 -16.27
N LEU A 8 0.69 35.94 -15.17
CA LEU A 8 0.40 35.32 -13.86
C LEU A 8 -0.94 34.57 -13.87
N LYS A 9 -1.97 35.13 -14.50
CA LYS A 9 -3.28 34.46 -14.63
C LYS A 9 -3.16 33.16 -15.41
N LYS A 10 -2.44 33.19 -16.55
CA LYS A 10 -2.24 32.00 -17.40
C LYS A 10 -1.48 30.89 -16.66
N ARG A 11 -0.45 31.23 -15.89
CA ARG A 11 0.29 30.26 -15.05
C ARG A 11 -0.59 29.64 -13.97
N LYS A 12 -1.42 30.46 -13.32
CA LYS A 12 -2.37 30.00 -12.30
C LYS A 12 -3.43 29.06 -12.87
N ASP A 13 -4.00 29.40 -14.03
CA ASP A 13 -5.02 28.59 -14.69
C ASP A 13 -4.47 27.24 -15.17
N LEU A 14 -3.23 27.22 -15.67
CA LEU A 14 -2.54 25.96 -15.99
C LEU A 14 -2.40 25.08 -14.75
N TYR A 15 -1.89 25.61 -13.64
CA TYR A 15 -1.72 24.83 -12.42
C TYR A 15 -3.05 24.26 -11.89
N ARG A 16 -4.12 25.06 -11.96
CA ARG A 16 -5.46 24.62 -11.57
C ARG A 16 -5.96 23.47 -12.46
N ARG A 17 -5.78 23.59 -13.78
CA ARG A 17 -6.19 22.55 -14.74
C ARG A 17 -5.39 21.26 -14.58
N TYR A 18 -4.08 21.35 -14.36
CA TYR A 18 -3.24 20.18 -14.11
C TYR A 18 -3.64 19.46 -12.83
N ARG A 19 -3.92 20.19 -11.74
CA ARG A 19 -4.36 19.59 -10.48
C ARG A 19 -5.68 18.83 -10.66
N ASP A 20 -6.65 19.43 -11.33
CA ASP A 20 -7.97 18.80 -11.51
C ASP A 20 -7.82 17.51 -12.37
N MET A 21 -6.95 17.52 -13.40
CA MET A 21 -6.61 16.32 -14.18
C MET A 21 -5.90 15.25 -13.35
N THR A 22 -4.95 15.63 -12.49
CA THR A 22 -4.27 14.70 -11.58
C THR A 22 -5.25 14.06 -10.60
N ILE A 23 -6.22 14.81 -10.10
CA ILE A 23 -7.26 14.27 -9.21
C ILE A 23 -8.09 13.21 -9.93
N PHE A 24 -8.54 13.48 -11.16
CA PHE A 24 -9.26 12.47 -11.95
C PHE A 24 -8.41 11.23 -12.25
N ALA A 25 -7.13 11.42 -12.59
CA ALA A 25 -6.21 10.31 -12.82
C ALA A 25 -5.99 9.47 -11.55
N LEU A 26 -5.84 10.10 -10.38
CA LEU A 26 -5.69 9.42 -9.10
C LEU A 26 -6.93 8.61 -8.75
N ILE A 27 -8.12 9.15 -8.98
CA ILE A 27 -9.38 8.41 -8.78
C ILE A 27 -9.41 7.18 -9.70
N GLY A 28 -9.07 7.34 -10.99
CA GLY A 28 -9.04 6.22 -11.94
C GLY A 28 -8.05 5.12 -11.54
N ILE A 29 -6.82 5.51 -11.17
CA ILE A 29 -5.79 4.57 -10.71
C ILE A 29 -6.26 3.85 -9.44
N TYR A 30 -6.85 4.56 -8.48
CA TYR A 30 -7.37 3.96 -7.25
C TYR A 30 -8.45 2.91 -7.53
N PHE A 31 -9.39 3.18 -8.44
CA PHE A 31 -10.40 2.20 -8.84
C PHE A 31 -9.78 0.95 -9.46
N ILE A 32 -8.79 1.12 -10.35
CA ILE A 32 -8.07 -0.01 -10.96
C ILE A 32 -7.37 -0.83 -9.87
N SER A 33 -6.68 -0.18 -8.93
CA SER A 33 -6.01 -0.88 -7.81
C SER A 33 -6.97 -1.63 -6.89
N VAL A 34 -8.18 -1.11 -6.67
CA VAL A 34 -9.21 -1.80 -5.88
C VAL A 34 -9.72 -3.05 -6.61
N VAL A 35 -9.95 -2.96 -7.92
CA VAL A 35 -10.35 -4.11 -8.73
C VAL A 35 -9.26 -5.16 -8.77
N ASP A 36 -8.00 -4.75 -8.96
CA ASP A 36 -6.83 -5.63 -8.95
C ASP A 36 -6.73 -6.40 -7.63
N ALA A 37 -6.83 -5.70 -6.49
CA ALA A 37 -6.83 -6.33 -5.17
C ALA A 37 -8.04 -7.24 -4.91
N TYR A 38 -9.21 -6.93 -5.49
CA TYR A 38 -10.40 -7.78 -5.39
C TYR A 38 -10.22 -9.08 -6.18
N VAL A 39 -9.68 -9.00 -7.40
CA VAL A 39 -9.39 -10.17 -8.23
C VAL A 39 -8.30 -11.03 -7.60
N ASP A 40 -7.23 -10.42 -7.07
CA ASP A 40 -6.17 -11.14 -6.35
C ASP A 40 -6.72 -11.86 -5.11
N ALA A 41 -7.61 -11.21 -4.37
CA ALA A 41 -8.28 -11.84 -3.22
C ALA A 41 -9.21 -12.98 -3.64
N GLU A 42 -9.95 -12.82 -4.74
CA GLU A 42 -10.85 -13.84 -5.28
C GLU A 42 -10.08 -15.07 -5.80
N ILE A 43 -8.89 -14.88 -6.40
CA ILE A 43 -8.03 -16.00 -6.82
C ILE A 43 -7.33 -16.66 -5.62
N SER A 44 -7.00 -15.91 -4.56
CA SER A 44 -6.45 -16.49 -3.33
C SER A 44 -7.47 -17.30 -2.53
N ASP A 45 -8.77 -17.01 -2.66
CA ASP A 45 -9.84 -17.75 -1.95
C ASP A 45 -10.22 -19.07 -2.66
N PHE A 46 -9.96 -19.18 -3.97
CA PHE A 46 -10.32 -20.36 -4.77
C PHE A 46 -9.28 -21.50 -4.73
N ASP A 47 -8.03 -21.26 -4.32
CA ASP A 47 -7.01 -22.31 -4.14
C ASP A 47 -6.56 -22.48 -2.69
N ILE A 48 -7.38 -22.06 -1.73
CA ILE A 48 -7.20 -22.40 -0.32
C ILE A 48 -7.81 -23.79 -0.06
N SER A 49 -7.11 -24.82 -0.53
CA SER A 49 -7.13 -26.09 0.22
C SER A 49 -6.64 -25.78 1.65
N PRO A 50 -7.36 -26.20 2.70
CA PRO A 50 -7.38 -25.54 4.01
C PRO A 50 -6.19 -25.91 4.91
N ASP A 51 -4.95 -25.90 4.40
CA ASP A 51 -3.77 -26.27 5.20
C ASP A 51 -2.66 -25.20 5.22
N LEU A 52 -2.84 -24.06 4.55
CA LEU A 52 -1.89 -22.94 4.65
C LEU A 52 -2.11 -22.14 5.94
N SER A 53 -1.78 -22.75 7.08
CA SER A 53 -1.91 -22.12 8.40
C SER A 53 -0.77 -21.14 8.66
N PHE A 54 -1.04 -19.83 8.52
CA PHE A 54 -0.12 -18.79 8.99
C PHE A 54 -0.12 -18.77 10.52
N ARG A 55 0.91 -19.39 11.12
CA ARG A 55 1.08 -19.48 12.57
C ARG A 55 2.08 -18.44 13.05
N ILE A 56 1.56 -17.32 13.58
CA ILE A 56 2.35 -16.38 14.38
C ILE A 56 2.26 -16.83 15.83
N ALA A 57 3.40 -17.21 16.42
CA ALA A 57 3.49 -17.47 17.85
C ALA A 57 4.54 -16.53 18.47
N PRO A 58 4.26 -15.94 19.65
CA PRO A 58 5.29 -15.28 20.42
C PRO A 58 6.33 -16.32 20.85
N ASN A 59 7.61 -16.09 20.53
CA ASN A 59 8.69 -17.00 20.86
C ASN A 59 9.73 -16.29 21.73
N VAL A 60 9.98 -16.82 22.92
CA VAL A 60 11.01 -16.31 23.82
C VAL A 60 12.34 -16.93 23.40
N ILE A 61 13.19 -16.13 22.75
CA ILE A 61 14.50 -16.58 22.29
C ILE A 61 15.45 -16.45 23.49
N ASN A 62 15.65 -17.56 24.19
CA ASN A 62 16.69 -17.66 25.22
C ASN A 62 18.03 -17.91 24.53
N ASP A 63 18.68 -16.82 24.12
CA ASP A 63 20.04 -16.88 23.60
C ASP A 63 21.03 -16.99 24.77
N MET A 64 21.76 -18.10 24.86
CA MET A 64 22.73 -18.36 25.95
C MET A 64 23.92 -17.37 25.91
N HIS A 65 24.12 -16.65 24.80
CA HIS A 65 25.15 -15.62 24.66
C HIS A 65 24.68 -14.20 25.06
N PHE A 66 23.38 -14.00 25.27
CA PHE A 66 22.81 -12.72 25.68
C PHE A 66 22.16 -12.89 27.06
N SER A 67 22.73 -12.25 28.08
CA SER A 67 22.30 -12.37 29.50
C SER A 67 20.95 -11.67 29.80
N GLY A 68 19.99 -11.69 28.86
CA GLY A 68 18.69 -11.05 29.00
C GLY A 68 17.61 -11.78 28.22
N ASN A 69 16.39 -11.80 28.77
CA ASN A 69 15.23 -12.41 28.12
C ASN A 69 14.86 -11.58 26.87
N VAL A 70 15.08 -12.13 25.68
CA VAL A 70 14.69 -11.48 24.42
C VAL A 70 13.32 -12.01 24.00
N LEU A 71 12.35 -11.10 23.91
CA LEU A 71 11.03 -11.39 23.38
C LEU A 71 11.08 -11.29 21.85
N GLY A 72 10.88 -12.42 21.18
CA GLY A 72 10.81 -12.51 19.72
C GLY A 72 9.41 -12.86 19.23
N LEU A 73 9.15 -12.55 17.97
CA LEU A 73 8.01 -13.10 17.24
C LEU A 73 8.55 -14.11 16.23
N GLN A 74 7.99 -15.31 16.21
CA GLN A 74 8.34 -16.32 15.20
C GLN A 74 7.16 -16.48 14.23
N CYS A 75 7.46 -16.34 12.94
CA CYS A 75 6.52 -16.57 11.85
C CYS A 75 6.97 -17.82 11.09
N ASN A 76 6.09 -18.80 10.93
CA ASN A 76 6.35 -20.00 10.14
C ASN A 76 5.32 -20.14 9.02
N PHE A 77 5.79 -20.52 7.84
CA PHE A 77 4.97 -20.80 6.66
C PHE A 77 5.13 -22.29 6.32
N THR A 78 4.08 -23.07 6.51
CA THR A 78 3.96 -24.46 6.03
C THR A 78 3.10 -24.45 4.77
N PHE A 79 3.68 -24.92 3.67
CA PHE A 79 3.06 -25.09 2.35
C PHE A 79 2.93 -26.58 2.02
#